data_AF-K1X5S0-F1
#
_entry.id   AF-K1X5S0-F1
#
_cell.length_a   1.000
_cell.length_b   1.000
_cell.length_c   1.000
_cell.angle_alpha   90.00
_cell.angle_beta   90.00
_cell.angle_gamma   90.00
#
_symmetry.space_group_name_H-M   'P 1'
#
loop_
_entity.id
_entity.type
_entity.pdbx_description
1 polymer ?
#
loop_
_entity_poly.entity_id
_entity_poly.type
_entity_poly.pdbx_seq_one_letter_code
_entity_poly.pdbx_strand_id
1 'polypeptide(L)'
;MKTKKGFTLLELLIVMAILGILFVLLLRTYNWIATMVFRVQQEKEVSQEILQISQLIQNYSDRNTIDYPKYFEQSSGGLVDTQWITEVLYLSGQDGQISFFSSGNCEDPALEYTLTGAWSGCSLYMITNDRTIELINPKKIAISDVLFKIIPFASQQQYLTSDTLCATGDYLHCINSPGFRMIFKAYSPNYWTQWATHVSIPFQQFF
;
A
#
# COMPACT_ATOMS: atom_id res chain seq x y z
N MET A 1 16.31 -62.84 45.95
CA MET A 1 15.50 -62.57 44.73
C MET A 1 14.97 -61.15 44.82
N LYS A 2 15.50 -60.21 44.02
CA LYS A 2 14.95 -58.83 43.97
C LYS A 2 13.63 -58.87 43.21
N THR A 3 12.52 -58.61 43.87
CA THR A 3 11.22 -58.43 43.23
C THR A 3 11.33 -57.25 42.26
N LYS A 4 11.17 -57.51 40.95
CA LYS A 4 10.97 -56.44 39.97
C LYS A 4 9.69 -55.72 40.40
N LYS A 5 9.82 -54.48 40.88
CA LYS A 5 8.67 -53.63 41.19
C LYS A 5 7.87 -53.47 39.89
N GLY A 6 6.75 -54.17 39.79
CA GLY A 6 5.82 -54.03 38.66
C GLY A 6 5.19 -52.65 38.71
N PHE A 7 5.00 -52.04 37.54
CA PHE A 7 4.31 -50.77 37.38
C PHE A 7 2.94 -50.84 38.06
N THR A 8 2.63 -49.85 38.90
CA THR A 8 1.33 -49.84 39.59
C THR A 8 0.26 -49.24 38.68
N LEU A 9 -0.97 -49.77 38.75
CA LEU A 9 -2.10 -49.30 37.94
C LEU A 9 -2.39 -47.81 38.19
N LEU A 10 -2.14 -47.34 39.41
CA LEU A 10 -2.23 -45.92 39.79
C LEU A 10 -1.25 -45.04 39.00
N GLU A 11 -0.02 -45.50 38.82
CA GLU A 11 1.03 -44.76 38.12
C GLU A 11 0.68 -44.59 36.64
N LEU A 12 0.11 -45.62 36.01
CA LEU A 12 -0.36 -45.56 34.63
C LEU A 12 -1.57 -44.62 34.48
N LEU A 13 -2.47 -44.57 35.47
CA LEU A 13 -3.62 -43.66 35.48
C LEU A 13 -3.18 -42.20 35.57
N ILE A 14 -2.20 -41.89 36.43
CA ILE A 14 -1.64 -40.53 36.55
C ILE A 14 -0.99 -40.08 35.25
N VAL A 15 -0.23 -40.95 34.59
CA VAL A 15 0.40 -40.62 33.29
C VAL A 15 -0.65 -40.32 32.22
N MET A 16 -1.71 -41.11 32.13
CA MET A 16 -2.80 -40.87 31.17
C MET A 16 -3.54 -39.56 31.45
N ALA A 17 -3.78 -39.24 32.73
CA ALA A 17 -4.40 -37.98 33.12
C ALA A 17 -3.52 -36.76 32.75
N ILE A 18 -2.22 -36.83 33.01
CA ILE A 18 -1.27 -35.76 32.63
C ILE A 18 -1.24 -35.59 31.11
N LEU A 19 -1.15 -36.69 30.35
CA LEU A 19 -1.14 -36.64 28.88
C LEU A 19 -2.44 -36.05 28.32
N GLY A 20 -3.60 -36.40 28.87
CA GLY A 20 -4.89 -35.84 28.45
C GLY A 20 -4.97 -34.33 28.67
N ILE A 21 -4.56 -33.85 29.84
CA ILE A 21 -4.50 -32.41 30.15
C ILE A 21 -3.54 -31.69 29.19
N LEU A 22 -2.35 -32.25 28.99
CA LEU A 22 -1.33 -31.68 28.10
C LEU A 22 -1.84 -31.58 26.66
N PHE A 23 -2.53 -32.62 26.17
CA PHE A 23 -3.07 -32.69 24.82
C PHE A 23 -4.14 -31.60 24.57
N VAL A 24 -5.06 -31.41 25.51
CA VAL A 24 -6.09 -30.36 25.42
C VAL A 24 -5.46 -28.96 25.39
N LEU A 25 -4.44 -28.72 26.22
CA LEU A 25 -3.72 -27.44 26.24
C LEU A 25 -2.97 -27.17 24.93
N LEU A 26 -2.32 -28.20 24.36
CA LEU A 26 -1.58 -28.09 23.11
C LEU A 26 -2.51 -27.84 21.92
N LEU A 27 -3.64 -28.57 21.82
CA LEU A 27 -4.62 -28.35 20.74
C LEU A 27 -5.18 -26.94 20.75
N ARG A 28 -5.55 -26.43 21.94
CA ARG A 28 -6.08 -25.07 22.08
C ARG A 28 -5.05 -24.02 21.66
N THR A 29 -3.81 -24.19 22.09
CA THR A 29 -2.71 -23.28 21.76
C THR A 29 -2.38 -23.33 20.26
N TYR A 30 -2.34 -24.52 19.66
CA TYR A 30 -2.08 -24.70 18.23
C TYR A 30 -3.11 -23.99 17.35
N ASN A 31 -4.40 -24.19 17.63
CA ASN A 31 -5.47 -23.55 16.86
C ASN A 31 -5.37 -22.01 16.93
N TRP A 32 -5.03 -21.48 18.10
CA TRP A 32 -4.84 -20.03 18.26
C TRP A 32 -3.60 -19.52 17.51
N ILE A 33 -2.45 -20.18 17.64
CA ILE A 33 -1.22 -19.81 16.93
C ILE A 33 -1.41 -19.88 15.41
N ALA A 34 -2.08 -20.92 14.91
CA ALA A 34 -2.32 -21.08 13.47
C ALA A 34 -3.05 -19.88 12.86
N THR A 35 -4.08 -19.36 13.53
CA THR A 35 -4.81 -18.17 13.08
C THR A 35 -3.93 -16.90 13.10
N MET A 36 -3.08 -16.74 14.11
CA MET A 36 -2.16 -15.60 14.19
C MET A 36 -1.07 -15.67 13.14
N VAL A 37 -0.48 -16.84 12.91
CA VAL A 37 0.58 -17.04 11.92
C VAL A 37 0.06 -16.73 10.53
N PHE A 38 -1.16 -17.19 10.19
CA PHE A 38 -1.79 -16.84 8.92
C PHE A 38 -1.95 -15.32 8.76
N ARG A 39 -2.42 -14.63 9.80
CA ARG A 39 -2.58 -13.18 9.79
C ARG A 39 -1.27 -12.42 9.58
N VAL A 40 -0.25 -12.76 10.36
CA VAL A 40 1.07 -12.13 10.28
C VAL A 40 1.70 -12.36 8.89
N GLN A 41 1.50 -13.55 8.32
CA GLN A 41 1.97 -13.85 6.97
C GLN A 41 1.26 -12.98 5.92
N GLN A 42 -0.04 -12.74 6.06
CA GLN A 42 -0.78 -11.86 5.15
C GLN A 42 -0.36 -10.39 5.27
N GLU A 43 -0.17 -9.87 6.49
CA GLU A 43 0.36 -8.52 6.70
C GLU A 43 1.76 -8.35 6.07
N LYS A 44 2.59 -9.41 6.13
CA LYS A 44 3.90 -9.43 5.49
C LYS A 44 3.78 -9.38 3.97
N GLU A 45 2.89 -10.16 3.37
CA GLU A 45 2.66 -10.14 1.92
C GLU A 45 2.18 -8.77 1.44
N VAL A 46 1.20 -8.17 2.13
CA VAL A 46 0.71 -6.81 1.84
C VAL A 46 1.86 -5.78 1.93
N SER A 47 2.67 -5.86 2.99
CA SER A 47 3.82 -4.96 3.16
C SER A 47 4.88 -5.12 2.06
N GLN A 48 5.10 -6.35 1.57
CA GLN A 48 6.03 -6.62 0.48
C GLN A 48 5.53 -6.05 -0.86
N GLU A 49 4.24 -6.18 -1.16
CA GLU A 49 3.65 -5.61 -2.38
C GLU A 49 3.66 -4.07 -2.31
N ILE A 50 3.33 -3.47 -1.15
CA ILE A 50 3.42 -2.03 -0.93
C ILE A 50 4.85 -1.52 -1.16
N LEU A 51 5.85 -2.24 -0.69
CA LEU A 51 7.26 -1.88 -0.91
C LEU A 51 7.62 -1.90 -2.40
N GLN A 52 7.19 -2.91 -3.15
CA GLN A 52 7.43 -2.99 -4.59
C GLN A 52 6.78 -1.82 -5.33
N ILE A 53 5.53 -1.49 -5.00
CA ILE A 53 4.80 -0.34 -5.56
C ILE A 53 5.55 0.95 -5.25
N SER A 54 6.01 1.13 -4.01
CA SER A 54 6.78 2.29 -3.60
C SER A 54 8.06 2.43 -4.43
N GLN A 55 8.83 1.36 -4.60
CA GLN A 55 10.04 1.39 -5.43
C GLN A 55 9.73 1.71 -6.90
N LEU A 56 8.65 1.15 -7.45
CA LEU A 56 8.24 1.42 -8.81
C LEU A 56 7.86 2.90 -9.00
N ILE A 57 7.02 3.44 -8.12
CA ILE A 57 6.62 4.85 -8.15
C ILE A 57 7.82 5.77 -7.93
N GLN A 58 8.72 5.43 -6.99
CA GLN A 58 9.96 6.20 -6.76
C GLN A 58 10.83 6.23 -8.03
N ASN A 59 11.02 5.11 -8.72
CA ASN A 59 11.80 5.05 -9.95
C ASN A 59 11.24 5.95 -11.07
N TYR A 60 9.91 6.11 -11.14
CA TYR A 60 9.28 7.06 -12.05
C TYR A 60 9.41 8.49 -11.52
N SER A 61 9.22 8.70 -10.22
CA SER A 61 9.39 10.00 -9.59
C SER A 61 10.83 10.52 -9.66
N ASP A 62 11.85 9.67 -9.77
CA ASP A 62 13.25 10.11 -9.89
C ASP A 62 13.60 10.61 -11.30
N ARG A 63 12.83 10.21 -12.31
CA ARG A 63 13.08 10.51 -13.74
C ARG A 63 12.08 11.50 -14.34
N ASN A 64 11.02 11.82 -13.61
CA ASN A 64 9.93 12.67 -14.05
C ASN A 64 9.54 13.65 -12.94
N THR A 65 9.02 14.80 -13.33
CA THR A 65 8.54 15.87 -12.44
C THR A 65 7.02 15.93 -12.46
N ILE A 66 6.41 16.58 -11.47
CA ILE A 66 4.96 16.82 -11.46
C ILE A 66 4.56 17.67 -12.68
N ASP A 67 3.58 17.21 -13.44
CA ASP A 67 3.02 17.94 -14.59
C ASP A 67 1.96 18.95 -14.11
N TYR A 68 2.43 20.04 -13.50
CA TYR A 68 1.57 21.10 -12.95
C TYR A 68 0.52 21.65 -13.92
N PRO A 69 0.84 21.95 -15.19
CA PRO A 69 -0.13 22.45 -16.16
C PRO A 69 -1.42 21.62 -16.26
N LYS A 70 -1.33 20.28 -16.22
CA LYS A 70 -2.51 19.40 -16.32
C LYS A 70 -3.54 19.60 -15.22
N TYR A 71 -3.10 20.07 -14.05
CA TYR A 71 -4.02 20.34 -12.94
C TYR A 71 -4.77 21.66 -13.11
N PHE A 72 -4.19 22.64 -13.78
CA PHE A 72 -4.83 23.93 -14.06
C PHE A 72 -5.76 23.88 -15.27
N GLU A 73 -5.58 22.90 -16.17
CA GLU A 73 -6.52 22.63 -17.27
C GLU A 73 -7.87 22.07 -16.77
N GLN A 74 -7.88 21.42 -15.60
CA GLN A 74 -9.05 20.71 -15.08
C GLN A 74 -9.93 21.57 -14.15
N SER A 75 -9.38 22.62 -13.54
CA SER A 75 -10.14 23.55 -12.68
C SER A 75 -9.52 24.93 -12.63
N SER A 76 -10.38 25.96 -12.50
CA SER A 76 -9.99 27.38 -12.52
C SER A 76 -9.02 27.79 -11.41
N GLY A 77 -8.92 27.03 -10.31
CA GLY A 77 -7.92 27.20 -9.24
C GLY A 77 -6.99 26.00 -9.03
N GLY A 78 -7.00 25.03 -9.95
CA GLY A 78 -6.07 23.90 -9.99
C GLY A 78 -5.94 23.14 -8.67
N LEU A 79 -4.68 22.82 -8.30
CA LEU A 79 -4.34 22.15 -7.04
C LEU A 79 -4.59 23.02 -5.80
N VAL A 80 -4.72 24.34 -5.93
CA VAL A 80 -4.89 25.23 -4.77
C VAL A 80 -6.29 25.03 -4.17
N ASP A 81 -7.31 24.92 -5.01
CA ASP A 81 -8.70 24.71 -4.60
C ASP A 81 -8.88 23.36 -3.87
N THR A 82 -8.12 22.34 -4.27
CA THR A 82 -8.19 21.00 -3.68
C THR A 82 -7.21 20.80 -2.53
N GLN A 83 -6.61 21.88 -2.00
CA GLN A 83 -5.59 21.81 -0.95
C GLN A 83 -4.43 20.87 -1.29
N TRP A 84 -4.05 20.84 -2.57
CA TRP A 84 -2.99 20.01 -3.14
C TRP A 84 -3.30 18.51 -3.16
N ILE A 85 -4.57 18.11 -3.06
CA ILE A 85 -5.00 16.72 -3.07
C ILE A 85 -5.68 16.40 -4.40
N THR A 86 -5.37 15.24 -4.98
CA THR A 86 -5.94 14.77 -6.25
C THR A 86 -6.01 13.24 -6.29
N GLU A 87 -6.93 12.69 -7.07
CA GLU A 87 -7.06 11.25 -7.31
C GLU A 87 -6.11 10.75 -8.41
N VAL A 88 -5.56 11.68 -9.21
CA VAL A 88 -4.67 11.37 -10.33
C VAL A 88 -3.35 12.12 -10.18
N LEU A 89 -2.25 11.37 -10.14
CA LEU A 89 -0.91 11.92 -10.21
C LEU A 89 -0.48 12.03 -11.66
N TYR A 90 -0.17 13.23 -12.15
CA TYR A 90 0.41 13.45 -13.47
C TYR A 90 1.90 13.77 -13.34
N LEU A 91 2.72 12.98 -14.02
CA LEU A 91 4.16 13.19 -14.14
C LEU A 91 4.53 13.43 -15.60
N SER A 92 5.53 14.28 -15.84
CA SER A 92 6.14 14.50 -17.14
C SER A 92 7.66 14.56 -17.01
N GLY A 93 8.39 13.99 -17.96
CA GLY A 93 9.84 13.96 -17.90
C GLY A 93 10.48 13.02 -18.92
N GLN A 94 11.53 12.31 -18.50
CA GLN A 94 12.30 11.43 -19.38
C GLN A 94 11.48 10.26 -19.94
N ASP A 95 10.47 9.79 -19.20
CA ASP A 95 9.62 8.68 -19.60
C ASP A 95 8.35 9.13 -20.37
N GLY A 96 8.25 10.42 -20.71
CA GLY A 96 7.07 11.02 -21.35
C GLY A 96 6.01 11.43 -20.34
N GLN A 97 4.75 11.47 -20.78
CA GLN A 97 3.60 11.74 -19.90
C GLN A 97 3.14 10.45 -19.22
N ILE A 98 3.08 10.48 -17.89
CA ILE A 98 2.64 9.37 -17.07
C ILE A 98 1.51 9.84 -16.17
N SER A 99 0.50 9.00 -15.97
CA SER A 99 -0.47 9.21 -14.90
C SER A 99 -0.67 7.98 -14.03
N PHE A 100 -0.86 8.19 -12.74
CA PHE A 100 -1.23 7.13 -11.78
C PHE A 100 -2.60 7.43 -11.20
N PHE A 101 -3.44 6.41 -11.08
CA PHE A 101 -4.78 6.51 -10.52
C PHE A 101 -5.25 5.15 -10.01
N SER A 102 -6.14 5.13 -9.02
CA SER A 102 -6.90 3.92 -8.71
C SER A 102 -8.18 3.85 -9.52
N SER A 103 -8.60 2.63 -9.83
CA SER A 103 -9.99 2.37 -10.27
C SER A 103 -10.71 1.54 -9.22
N GLY A 104 -12.04 1.56 -9.25
CA GLY A 104 -12.93 0.76 -8.41
C GLY A 104 -13.00 1.17 -6.94
N ASN A 105 -13.96 0.58 -6.23
CA ASN A 105 -14.16 0.77 -4.80
C ASN A 105 -14.14 -0.59 -4.09
N CYS A 106 -13.07 -0.89 -3.36
CA CYS A 106 -12.93 -2.16 -2.63
C CYS A 106 -13.89 -2.32 -1.43
N GLU A 107 -14.58 -1.26 -1.03
CA GLU A 107 -15.56 -1.30 0.05
C GLU A 107 -16.97 -1.63 -0.46
N ASP A 108 -17.18 -1.64 -1.78
CA ASP A 108 -18.48 -1.98 -2.35
C ASP A 108 -18.77 -3.49 -2.14
N PRO A 109 -19.83 -3.85 -1.37
CA PRO A 109 -20.20 -5.24 -1.15
C PRO A 109 -20.63 -5.98 -2.43
N ALA A 110 -20.86 -5.26 -3.54
CA ALA A 110 -21.17 -5.83 -4.84
C ALA A 110 -19.92 -6.29 -5.62
N LEU A 111 -18.70 -5.95 -5.17
CA LEU A 111 -17.48 -6.53 -5.75
C LEU A 111 -17.36 -8.00 -5.34
N GLU A 112 -17.84 -8.88 -6.21
CA GLU A 112 -17.69 -10.32 -6.09
C GLU A 112 -16.21 -10.68 -6.08
N TYR A 113 -15.77 -11.40 -5.03
CA TYR A 113 -14.58 -12.23 -5.12
C TYR A 113 -14.87 -13.29 -6.18
N THR A 114 -14.48 -13.01 -7.42
CA THR A 114 -14.69 -13.95 -8.52
C THR A 114 -14.05 -15.30 -8.15
N LEU A 115 -14.70 -16.40 -8.53
CA LEU A 115 -14.27 -17.80 -8.27
C LEU A 115 -12.83 -18.10 -8.74
N THR A 116 -12.18 -17.17 -9.46
CA THR A 116 -10.79 -17.18 -9.91
C THR A 116 -9.78 -16.64 -8.89
N GLY A 117 -10.22 -16.15 -7.72
CA GLY A 117 -9.33 -15.70 -6.65
C GLY A 117 -8.71 -14.32 -6.87
N ALA A 118 -9.40 -13.43 -7.57
CA ALA A 118 -8.95 -12.06 -7.84
C ALA A 118 -10.07 -11.08 -7.50
N TRP A 119 -9.73 -9.96 -6.86
CA TRP A 119 -10.65 -8.85 -6.65
C TRP A 119 -10.87 -8.18 -8.00
N SER A 120 -12.04 -8.37 -8.60
CA SER A 120 -12.40 -7.64 -9.81
C SER A 120 -12.84 -6.25 -9.40
N GLY A 121 -12.16 -5.21 -9.87
CA GLY A 121 -12.67 -3.85 -9.82
C GLY A 121 -11.69 -2.83 -9.26
N CYS A 122 -11.00 -3.12 -8.16
CA CYS A 122 -10.15 -2.14 -7.50
C CYS A 122 -8.65 -2.44 -7.56
N SER A 123 -7.93 -1.51 -8.20
CA SER A 123 -6.52 -1.68 -8.54
C SER A 123 -5.85 -0.33 -8.81
N LEU A 124 -4.51 -0.32 -8.74
CA LEU A 124 -3.69 0.84 -9.08
C LEU A 124 -3.20 0.71 -10.52
N TYR A 125 -3.46 1.73 -11.32
CA TYR A 125 -3.07 1.78 -12.72
C TYR A 125 -2.08 2.90 -12.98
N MET A 126 -1.28 2.67 -14.01
CA MET A 126 -0.44 3.68 -14.64
C MET A 126 -0.77 3.77 -16.12
N ILE A 127 -0.97 4.98 -16.64
CA ILE A 127 -1.00 5.22 -18.08
C ILE A 127 0.34 5.80 -18.50
N THR A 128 0.97 5.19 -19.50
CA THR A 128 2.19 5.68 -20.15
C THR A 128 2.09 5.36 -21.64
N ASN A 129 2.39 6.33 -22.51
CA ASN A 129 2.38 6.13 -23.97
C ASN A 129 1.10 5.43 -24.48
N ASP A 130 -0.07 5.88 -24.02
CA ASP A 130 -1.40 5.34 -24.32
C ASP A 130 -1.63 3.86 -23.91
N ARG A 131 -0.79 3.32 -23.03
CA ARG A 131 -0.95 1.98 -22.45
C ARG A 131 -1.30 2.08 -20.98
N THR A 132 -2.37 1.40 -20.60
CA THR A 132 -2.76 1.20 -19.20
C THR A 132 -2.06 -0.04 -18.66
N ILE A 133 -1.30 0.12 -17.59
CA ILE A 133 -0.56 -0.94 -16.91
C ILE A 133 -1.10 -1.05 -15.49
N GLU A 134 -1.51 -2.26 -15.11
CA GLU A 134 -1.86 -2.57 -13.73
C GLU A 134 -0.60 -2.76 -12.89
N LEU A 135 -0.50 -2.05 -11.76
CA LEU A 135 0.72 -1.99 -10.94
C LEU A 135 0.71 -2.95 -9.75
N ILE A 136 -0.40 -3.65 -9.50
CA ILE A 136 -0.54 -4.57 -8.38
C ILE A 136 -0.85 -5.98 -8.86
N ASN A 137 -0.62 -6.94 -7.97
CA ASN A 137 -1.12 -8.29 -8.15
C ASN A 137 -2.49 -8.44 -7.45
N PRO A 138 -3.61 -8.50 -8.21
CA PRO A 138 -4.95 -8.57 -7.64
C PRO A 138 -5.24 -9.87 -6.86
N LYS A 139 -4.35 -10.86 -6.93
CA LYS A 139 -4.41 -12.09 -6.11
C LYS A 139 -3.77 -11.94 -4.73
N LYS A 140 -3.03 -10.86 -4.48
CA LYS A 140 -2.30 -10.63 -3.22
C LYS A 140 -2.75 -9.38 -2.50
N ILE A 141 -3.07 -8.32 -3.23
CA ILE A 141 -3.47 -7.04 -2.68
C ILE A 141 -4.48 -6.38 -3.62
N ALA A 142 -5.46 -5.68 -3.05
CA ALA A 142 -6.30 -4.74 -3.77
C ALA A 142 -6.10 -3.34 -3.17
N ILE A 143 -6.17 -2.31 -4.00
CA ILE A 143 -5.97 -0.92 -3.58
C ILE A 143 -7.19 -0.09 -3.99
N SER A 144 -7.71 0.71 -3.06
CA SER A 144 -8.83 1.64 -3.26
C SER A 144 -8.49 3.03 -2.75
N ASP A 145 -9.26 4.01 -3.22
CA ASP A 145 -9.28 5.39 -2.73
C ASP A 145 -7.88 6.01 -2.70
N VAL A 146 -7.14 5.87 -3.79
CA VAL A 146 -5.81 6.47 -3.89
C VAL A 146 -5.94 7.97 -4.01
N LEU A 147 -5.32 8.67 -3.06
CA LEU A 147 -5.19 10.12 -3.05
C LEU A 147 -3.71 10.48 -3.09
N PHE A 148 -3.37 11.42 -3.96
CA PHE A 148 -2.06 12.03 -4.05
C PHE A 148 -2.12 13.42 -3.46
N LYS A 149 -1.33 13.66 -2.42
CA LYS A 149 -1.09 14.99 -1.89
C LYS A 149 0.23 15.53 -2.46
N ILE A 150 0.14 16.50 -3.36
CA ILE A 150 1.30 17.16 -3.94
C ILE A 150 1.93 18.08 -2.90
N ILE A 151 3.25 18.01 -2.75
CA ILE A 151 4.02 18.81 -1.78
C ILE A 151 4.98 19.69 -2.58
N PRO A 152 4.68 20.98 -2.76
CA PRO A 152 5.61 21.91 -3.40
C PRO A 152 6.83 22.09 -2.47
N PHE A 153 7.98 21.57 -2.89
CA PHE A 153 9.25 21.70 -2.14
C PHE A 153 10.23 22.52 -2.96
N ALA A 154 10.52 23.76 -2.53
CA ALA A 154 11.62 24.54 -3.09
C ALA A 154 12.92 24.21 -2.36
N SER A 155 14.02 24.05 -3.10
CA SER A 155 15.35 23.88 -2.52
C SER A 155 15.85 25.21 -1.92
N GLN A 156 16.73 25.17 -0.92
CA GLN A 156 17.29 26.38 -0.29
C GLN A 156 17.98 27.29 -1.30
N GLN A 157 18.59 26.72 -2.35
CA GLN A 157 19.23 27.46 -3.44
C GLN A 157 18.20 28.19 -4.34
N GLN A 158 17.01 27.61 -4.55
CA GLN A 158 15.92 28.20 -5.32
C GLN A 158 15.28 29.38 -4.60
N TYR A 159 15.15 29.31 -3.26
CA TYR A 159 14.74 30.46 -2.45
C TYR A 159 15.71 31.65 -2.54
N LEU A 160 16.99 31.38 -2.77
CA LEU A 160 18.04 32.41 -2.82
C LEU A 160 18.28 32.96 -4.24
N THR A 161 17.79 32.29 -5.29
CA THR A 161 18.01 32.65 -6.71
C THR A 161 16.73 33.08 -7.43
N SER A 162 15.57 33.01 -6.78
CA SER A 162 14.25 33.37 -7.34
C SER A 162 14.03 34.86 -7.64
N ASP A 163 15.03 35.71 -7.42
CA ASP A 163 14.88 37.17 -7.43
C ASP A 163 14.65 37.82 -8.82
N THR A 164 14.72 37.09 -9.94
CA THR A 164 14.50 37.70 -11.27
C THR A 164 13.66 36.91 -12.28
N LEU A 165 13.41 35.60 -12.08
CA LEU A 165 12.58 34.79 -12.98
C LEU A 165 11.20 34.41 -12.41
N CYS A 166 10.98 34.55 -11.10
CA CYS A 166 9.72 34.19 -10.44
C CYS A 166 8.88 35.42 -10.00
N ALA A 167 9.24 36.63 -10.48
CA ALA A 167 8.61 37.90 -10.12
C ALA A 167 7.25 38.15 -10.81
N THR A 168 6.80 37.25 -11.68
CA THR A 168 5.51 37.34 -12.37
C THR A 168 4.64 36.12 -12.04
N GLY A 169 4.00 36.17 -10.87
CA GLY A 169 2.70 35.53 -10.62
C GLY A 169 2.65 34.03 -10.34
N ASP A 170 3.64 33.21 -10.69
CA ASP A 170 3.49 31.76 -10.61
C ASP A 170 4.70 31.04 -9.99
N TYR A 171 4.86 31.24 -8.68
CA TYR A 171 5.97 30.72 -7.87
C TYR A 171 6.06 29.18 -7.88
N LEU A 172 4.96 28.49 -8.23
CA LEU A 172 4.85 27.04 -8.24
C LEU A 172 5.51 26.38 -9.45
N HIS A 173 5.52 27.04 -10.61
CA HIS A 173 6.22 26.55 -11.80
C HIS A 173 7.75 26.63 -11.68
N CYS A 174 8.27 27.46 -10.78
CA CYS A 174 9.70 27.59 -10.51
C CYS A 174 10.28 26.47 -9.61
N ILE A 175 9.43 25.61 -9.05
CA ILE A 175 9.84 24.61 -8.06
C ILE A 175 10.28 23.33 -8.79
N ASN A 176 11.59 23.10 -8.82
CA ASN A 176 12.20 22.02 -9.61
C ASN A 176 12.35 20.69 -8.85
N SER A 177 11.79 20.55 -7.64
CA SER A 177 11.90 19.34 -6.80
C SER A 177 10.62 19.01 -6.00
N PRO A 178 9.42 18.99 -6.60
CA PRO A 178 8.20 18.69 -5.85
C PRO A 178 8.15 17.21 -5.44
N GLY A 179 7.80 16.99 -4.17
CA GLY A 179 7.45 15.66 -3.66
C GLY A 179 5.94 15.44 -3.72
N PHE A 180 5.51 14.22 -3.45
CA PHE A 180 4.10 13.94 -3.21
C PHE A 180 3.96 12.84 -2.17
N ARG A 181 2.76 12.72 -1.60
CA ARG A 181 2.40 11.62 -0.72
C ARG A 181 1.26 10.86 -1.35
N MET A 182 1.41 9.56 -1.49
CA MET A 182 0.34 8.66 -1.88
C MET A 182 -0.33 8.13 -0.62
N ILE A 183 -1.65 8.23 -0.55
CA ILE A 183 -2.49 7.79 0.55
C ILE A 183 -3.52 6.84 -0.04
N PHE A 184 -3.68 5.65 0.52
CA PHE A 184 -4.63 4.67 -0.01
C PHE A 184 -5.04 3.64 1.03
N LYS A 185 -6.07 2.87 0.71
CA LYS A 185 -6.49 1.71 1.48
C LYS A 185 -6.04 0.44 0.75
N ALA A 186 -5.32 -0.42 1.45
CA ALA A 186 -4.87 -1.72 0.99
C ALA A 186 -5.70 -2.85 1.62
N TYR A 187 -6.14 -3.80 0.81
CA TYR A 187 -6.94 -4.94 1.22
C TYR A 187 -6.20 -6.23 0.89
N SER A 188 -6.26 -7.22 1.79
CA SER A 188 -5.80 -8.57 1.51
C SER A 188 -6.97 -9.43 1.05
N PRO A 189 -6.83 -10.20 -0.05
CA PRO A 189 -7.92 -11.00 -0.57
C PRO A 189 -8.38 -12.12 0.36
N ASN A 190 -7.53 -12.53 1.30
CA ASN A 190 -7.83 -13.58 2.27
C ASN A 190 -8.58 -13.05 3.49
N TYR A 191 -8.72 -11.73 3.61
CA TYR A 191 -9.53 -11.07 4.62
C TYR A 191 -10.64 -10.30 3.89
N TRP A 192 -11.88 -10.78 3.98
CA TRP A 192 -13.07 -10.07 3.50
C TRP A 192 -13.04 -8.60 3.97
N THR A 193 -13.69 -7.68 3.24
CA THR A 193 -13.83 -6.20 3.36
C THR A 193 -13.80 -5.52 4.75
N GLN A 194 -13.75 -6.26 5.85
CA GLN A 194 -13.60 -5.79 7.22
C GLN A 194 -12.18 -5.31 7.57
N TRP A 195 -11.16 -5.61 6.76
CA TRP A 195 -9.75 -5.30 7.07
C TRP A 195 -9.11 -4.49 5.95
N ALA A 196 -9.03 -3.17 6.17
CA ALA A 196 -8.29 -2.22 5.33
C ALA A 196 -7.06 -1.72 6.08
N THR A 197 -5.89 -1.78 5.45
CA THR A 197 -4.69 -1.10 5.95
C THR A 197 -4.60 0.27 5.30
N HIS A 198 -4.61 1.33 6.12
CA HIS A 198 -4.36 2.68 5.63
C HIS A 198 -2.87 2.87 5.43
N VAL A 199 -2.48 3.17 4.20
CA VAL A 199 -1.08 3.33 3.80
C VAL A 199 -0.85 4.77 3.39
N SER A 200 0.27 5.34 3.82
CA SER A 200 0.69 6.69 3.45
C SER A 200 2.19 6.67 3.16
N ILE A 201 2.58 6.88 1.91
CA ILE A 201 3.97 6.80 1.45
C ILE A 201 4.38 8.16 0.88
N PRO A 202 5.43 8.80 1.43
CA PRO A 202 6.02 9.99 0.82
C PRO A 202 6.99 9.60 -0.30
N PHE A 203 6.99 10.39 -1.37
CA PHE A 203 7.90 10.33 -2.50
C PHE A 203 8.53 11.71 -2.66
N GLN A 204 9.86 11.75 -2.73
CA GLN A 204 10.61 12.99 -2.89
C GLN A 204 11.81 12.74 -3.80
N GLN A 205 12.08 13.69 -4.70
CA GLN A 205 13.35 13.77 -5.42
C GLN A 205 14.41 14.38 -4.49
N PHE A 206 15.53 13.70 -4.30
CA PHE A 206 16.63 14.13 -3.41
C PHE A 206 17.74 14.94 -4.12
N PHE A 207 17.49 15.46 -5.32
CA PHE A 207 18.54 16.02 -6.18
C PHE A 207 18.28 17.48 -6.53
#